data_AF-A0AAW5VQ71-F1
#
_entry.id   AF-A0AAW5VQ71-F1
#
_cell.length_a   1.000
_cell.length_b   1.000
_cell.length_c   1.000
_cell.angle_alpha   90.00
_cell.angle_beta   90.00
_cell.angle_gamma   90.00
#
_symmetry.space_group_name_H-M   'P 1'
#
loop_
_entity.id
_entity.type
_entity.pdbx_description
1 polymer ?
#
loop_
_entity_poly.entity_id
_entity_poly.type
_entity_poly.pdbx_seq_one_letter_code
_entity_poly.pdbx_strand_id
1 'polypeptide(L)' 'MFLQGYWPGDRASRSFSRETLAARRPGIVVISLTAYSNLRPWTDLRGFDSLLQTAMGFSHAEGKAAGDDTPRTHPMQIQD' A
#
# COMPACT_ATOMS: atom_id res chain seq x y z
N MET A 1 0.49 15.16 14.80
CA MET A 1 0.79 13.97 13.98
C MET A 1 -0.11 14.02 12.76
N PHE A 2 0.38 13.64 11.58
CA PHE A 2 -0.39 13.55 10.33
C PHE A 2 -0.27 12.12 9.77
N LEU A 3 -1.39 11.46 9.52
CA LEU A 3 -1.48 10.11 8.97
C LEU A 3 -2.22 10.18 7.64
N GLN A 4 -1.70 9.50 6.63
CA GLN A 4 -2.28 9.55 5.28
C GLN A 4 -2.04 8.26 4.51
N GLY A 5 -2.99 7.92 3.64
CA GLY A 5 -2.96 6.75 2.74
C GLY A 5 -2.95 7.10 1.25
N TYR A 6 -2.56 8.33 0.88
CA TYR A 6 -2.45 8.76 -0.51
C TYR A 6 -1.31 8.05 -1.23
N TRP A 7 -1.50 7.90 -2.54
CA TRP A 7 -0.46 7.43 -3.44
C TRP A 7 0.74 8.41 -3.44
N PRO A 8 1.99 7.93 -3.44
CA PRO A 8 3.19 8.76 -3.29
C PRO A 8 3.25 10.01 -4.19
N GLY A 9 2.92 9.88 -5.48
CA GLY A 9 3.00 11.01 -6.41
C GLY A 9 1.82 11.99 -6.34
N ASP A 10 0.71 11.65 -5.69
CA ASP A 10 -0.46 12.55 -5.52
C ASP A 10 -0.38 13.38 -4.22
N ARG A 11 0.61 13.11 -3.37
CA ARG A 11 0.79 13.82 -2.11
C ARG A 11 1.45 15.19 -2.30
N ALA A 12 2.43 15.27 -3.20
CA ALA A 12 3.15 16.50 -3.50
C ALA A 12 2.26 17.53 -4.20
N SER A 13 1.37 17.07 -5.10
CA SER A 13 0.40 17.92 -5.81
C SER A 13 -0.61 18.61 -4.87
N ARG A 14 -0.86 18.03 -3.69
CA ARG A 14 -1.84 18.53 -2.70
C ARG A 14 -1.24 19.33 -1.55
N SER A 15 0.02 19.74 -1.64
CA SER A 15 0.72 20.46 -0.55
C SER A 15 0.82 19.66 0.77
N PHE A 16 0.72 18.33 0.70
CA PHE A 16 0.89 17.42 1.85
C PHE A 16 2.27 16.76 1.85
N SER A 17 3.27 17.38 1.21
CA SER A 17 4.65 16.93 1.32
C SER A 17 5.13 17.07 2.77
N ARG A 18 6.09 16.23 3.16
CA ARG A 18 6.65 16.24 4.52
C ARG A 18 7.27 17.60 4.84
N GLU A 19 7.90 18.21 3.84
CA GLU A 19 8.54 19.52 3.88
C GLU A 19 7.52 20.63 4.10
N THR A 20 6.39 20.60 3.38
CA THR A 20 5.31 21.58 3.53
C THR A 20 4.66 21.50 4.91
N LEU A 21 4.44 20.28 5.41
CA LEU A 21 3.88 20.04 6.73
C LEU A 21 4.85 20.48 7.84
N ALA A 22 6.14 20.20 7.71
CA ALA A 22 7.16 20.61 8.67
C ALA A 22 7.34 22.13 8.73
N ALA A 23 7.26 22.84 7.60
CA ALA A 23 7.29 24.30 7.56
C ALA A 23 6.09 24.92 8.29
N ARG A 24 4.90 24.33 8.16
CA ARG A 24 3.69 24.80 8.84
C ARG A 24 3.66 24.45 10.33
N ARG A 25 4.21 23.30 10.71
CA ARG A 25 4.28 22.84 12.09
C ARG A 25 5.61 22.14 12.37
N PRO A 26 6.64 22.89 12.80
CA PRO A 26 7.92 22.31 13.21
C PRO A 26 7.72 21.23 14.29
N GLY A 27 8.42 20.10 14.15
CA GLY A 27 8.28 18.94 15.05
C GLY A 27 7.09 18.02 14.75
N ILE A 28 6.39 18.19 13.62
CA ILE A 28 5.31 17.26 13.23
C ILE A 28 5.86 15.87 12.85
N VAL A 29 5.20 14.83 13.35
CA VAL A 29 5.39 13.44 12.88
C VAL A 29 4.42 13.15 11.74
N VAL A 30 4.95 12.67 10.60
CA VAL A 30 4.18 12.30 9.39
C VAL A 30 4.33 10.81 9.13
N ILE A 31 3.20 10.10 9.11
CA ILE A 31 3.11 8.66 8.83
C ILE A 31 2.41 8.47 7.48
N SER A 32 2.97 7.61 6.64
CA SER A 32 2.45 7.32 5.30
C SER A 32 2.20 5.84 5.17
N LEU A 33 0.96 5.46 4.90
CA LEU A 33 0.58 4.10 4.59
C LEU A 33 0.46 3.96 3.07
N THR A 34 1.25 3.09 2.48
CA THR A 34 1.24 2.81 1.04
C THR A 34 1.09 1.31 0.84
N ALA A 35 0.49 0.91 -0.28
CA ALA A 35 0.31 -0.50 -0.60
C ALA A 35 1.65 -1.22 -0.84
N TYR A 36 2.58 -0.54 -1.49
CA TYR A 36 3.91 -1.05 -1.77
C TYR A 36 4.97 -0.17 -1.11
N SER A 37 6.19 -0.70 -1.01
CA SER A 37 7.37 0.07 -0.62
C SER A 37 7.53 1.31 -1.49
N ASN A 38 8.16 2.35 -0.94
CA ASN A 38 8.62 3.50 -1.72
C ASN A 38 9.79 3.15 -2.66
N LEU A 39 10.32 1.93 -2.58
CA LEU A 39 11.37 1.42 -3.44
C LEU A 39 10.82 0.72 -4.69
N ARG A 40 11.56 0.89 -5.81
CA ARG A 40 11.25 0.23 -7.08
C ARG A 40 11.27 -1.30 -6.92
N PRO A 41 10.52 -2.04 -7.75
CA PRO A 41 9.80 -1.59 -8.95
C PRO A 41 8.35 -1.15 -8.71
N TRP A 42 7.80 -1.34 -7.50
CA TRP A 42 6.37 -1.19 -7.25
C TRP A 42 5.96 0.20 -6.74
N THR A 43 6.92 1.13 -6.56
CA THR A 43 6.70 2.48 -6.00
C THR A 43 5.53 3.23 -6.64
N ASP A 44 5.40 3.12 -7.96
CA ASP A 44 4.44 3.92 -8.73
C ASP A 44 3.10 3.19 -8.95
N LEU A 45 2.97 1.96 -8.45
CA LEU A 45 1.77 1.15 -8.64
C LEU A 45 0.72 1.46 -7.58
N ARG A 46 -0.54 1.50 -8.01
CA ARG A 46 -1.68 1.58 -7.09
C ARG A 46 -1.92 0.19 -6.52
N GLY A 47 -2.20 0.12 -5.22
CA GLY A 47 -2.58 -1.12 -4.58
C GLY A 47 -4.04 -1.13 -4.20
N PHE A 48 -4.64 -2.29 -4.41
CA PHE A 48 -5.88 -2.73 -3.80
C PHE A 48 -5.55 -4.01 -3.03
N ASP A 49 -6.38 -4.36 -2.06
CA ASP A 49 -6.13 -5.53 -1.22
C ASP A 49 -5.95 -6.81 -2.05
N SER A 50 -6.79 -7.03 -3.07
CA SER A 50 -6.66 -8.17 -3.98
C SER A 50 -5.33 -8.21 -4.74
N LEU A 51 -4.77 -7.05 -5.09
CA LEU A 51 -3.45 -6.97 -5.73
C LEU A 51 -2.34 -7.29 -4.73
N LEU A 52 -2.50 -6.89 -3.47
CA LEU A 52 -1.56 -7.22 -2.40
C LEU A 52 -1.61 -8.70 -2.04
N GLN A 53 -2.81 -9.28 -1.89
CA GLN A 53 -3.01 -10.72 -1.69
C GLN A 53 -2.29 -11.53 -2.78
N THR A 54 -2.40 -11.10 -4.03
CA THR A 54 -1.72 -11.76 -5.15
C THR A 54 -0.21 -11.56 -5.10
N ALA A 55 0.26 -10.33 -4.87
CA ALA A 55 1.69 -10.02 -4.83
C ALA A 55 2.42 -10.65 -3.63
N MET A 56 1.74 -10.85 -2.51
CA MET A 56 2.28 -11.42 -1.27
C MET A 56 2.14 -12.95 -1.19
N GLY A 57 1.51 -13.58 -2.19
CA GLY A 57 1.44 -15.03 -2.31
C GLY A 57 0.22 -15.69 -1.65
N PHE A 58 -0.71 -14.93 -1.08
CA PHE A 58 -1.97 -15.47 -0.55
C PHE A 58 -2.76 -16.19 -1.63
N SER A 59 -2.88 -15.58 -2.82
CA SER A 59 -3.62 -16.21 -3.92
C SER A 59 -3.03 -17.56 -4.34
N HIS A 60 -1.70 -17.71 -4.23
CA HIS A 60 -1.01 -18.98 -4.52
C HIS A 60 -1.21 -20.00 -3.41
N ALA A 61 -1.16 -19.56 -2.15
CA ALA A 61 -1.42 -20.42 -1.00
C ALA A 61 -2.85 -20.97 -1.01
N GLU A 62 -3.84 -20.14 -1.37
CA GLU A 62 -5.23 -20.57 -1.53
C GLU A 62 -5.42 -21.56 -2.67
N GLY A 63 -4.73 -21.36 -3.80
CA GLY A 63 -4.68 -22.34 -4.88
C GLY A 63 -4.30 -23.71 -4.36
N LYS A 64 -3.11 -23.78 -3.75
CA LYS A 64 -2.56 -25.00 -3.14
C LYS A 64 -3.49 -25.64 -2.11
N ALA A 65 -4.11 -24.84 -1.25
CA ALA A 65 -5.03 -25.33 -0.23
C ALA A 65 -6.28 -25.99 -0.82
N ALA A 66 -6.77 -25.49 -1.96
CA ALA A 66 -7.91 -26.05 -2.68
C ALA A 66 -7.52 -27.12 -3.72
N GLY A 67 -6.28 -27.60 -3.69
CA GLY A 67 -5.86 -28.83 -4.37
C GLY A 67 -5.50 -28.68 -5.86
N ASP A 68 -5.37 -27.46 -6.37
CA ASP A 68 -4.79 -27.20 -7.69
C ASP A 68 -3.76 -26.06 -7.62
N ASP A 69 -2.80 -26.00 -8.54
CA ASP A 69 -1.80 -24.93 -8.57
C ASP A 69 -2.35 -23.62 -9.18
N THR A 70 -3.67 -23.46 -9.26
CA THR A 70 -4.30 -22.27 -9.85
C THR A 70 -4.46 -21.20 -8.77
N PRO A 71 -3.86 -20.00 -8.93
CA PRO A 71 -4.06 -18.92 -7.96
C PRO A 71 -5.53 -18.54 -7.83
N ARG A 72 -6.02 -18.42 -6.59
CA ARG A 72 -7.41 -18.05 -6.28
C ARG A 72 -7.46 -16.73 -5.54
N THR A 73 -8.42 -15.88 -5.88
CA THR A 73 -8.69 -14.65 -5.14
C THR A 73 -9.53 -14.97 -3.90
N HIS A 74 -9.22 -14.35 -2.76
CA HIS A 74 -10.10 -14.47 -1.60
C HIS A 74 -11.45 -13.77 -1.86
N PRO A 75 -12.56 -14.31 -1.34
CA PRO A 75 -13.88 -13.68 -1.48
C PRO A 75 -14.03 -12.42 -0.61
N MET A 76 -13.05 -12.12 0.25
CA MET A 76 -13.08 -10.97 1.16
C MET A 76 -11.69 -10.35 1.34
N GLN A 77 -11.69 -9.12 1.85
CA GLN A 77 -10.49 -8.41 2.25
C GLN A 77 -9.90 -9.05 3.50
N ILE A 78 -8.62 -9.43 3.46
CA ILE A 78 -7.92 -10.04 4.59
C ILE A 78 -6.85 -9.06 5.05
N GLN A 79 -6.91 -8.70 6.32
CA GLN A 79 -5.92 -7.86 6.99
C GLN A 79 -5.41 -8.67 8.19
N ASP A 80 -4.15 -9.11 8.14
CA ASP A 80 -3.47 -9.79 9.25
C ASP A 80 -2.69 -8.82 10.15
#